data_AF-A0A7D9EDX5-F1
#
_entry.id   AF-A0A7D9EDX5-F1
#
_cell.length_a   1.000
_cell.length_b   1.000
_cell.length_c   1.000
_cell.angle_alpha   90.00
_cell.angle_beta   90.00
_cell.angle_gamma   90.00
#
_symmetry.space_group_name_H-M   'P 1'
#
loop_
_entity.id
_entity.type
_entity.pdbx_description
1 polymer ?
#
loop_
_entity_poly.entity_id
_entity_poly.type
_entity_poly.pdbx_seq_one_letter_code
_entity_poly.pdbx_strand_id
1 'polypeptide(L)'
;MAFVGRTMNKKIHVWAIILKDSAIHVQEISENIKKILEGAEKLLQSGHYEADLIESIAGSLEQEWKQFAMDISERGSLLACSVSFHKKSEEFLRRVRSWQDQLHDDSYSSLTDIDQLSQLLIQEVNVKKEIDTSYEAVSAESKQLIEALQKPLLAGDERDSPEFSEAASHVMELFLNVHEHHRQLGILCDAKQSGIRELIHMLTLEQDITQVIKWIDEHGEPFLDKHTDVGMTAEKAEALLKRHEEFEAIAKNTYTNANQIKEAIKQLQDTGECRPDEIRKRTQYFDRRVQTFVGRVEERKQILEQAVSFYSNTKTLHESVDKVKALLEIEELSDDPDDIAKVLLKLRHQCERALENINQSINDGRAIVEHVTRGTQDVKTTGSCEHLEELISELEAKKNVLEMAWMRRREQMELWQQLWEFERDGEQVSVLTLVILIILLKSQHKCQFDSMEKNLNIHRRS
;
A
#
# COMPACT_ATOMS: atom_id res chain seq x y z
N MET A 1 54.74 13.72 9.09
CA MET A 1 53.99 13.00 10.16
C MET A 1 54.70 11.75 10.69
N ALA A 2 55.30 10.87 9.86
CA ALA A 2 56.03 9.69 10.35
C ALA A 2 57.29 9.98 11.21
N PHE A 3 57.84 11.19 11.13
CA PHE A 3 59.02 11.60 11.90
C PHE A 3 58.67 12.05 13.33
N VAL A 4 57.57 12.80 13.49
CA VAL A 4 57.09 13.31 14.79
C VAL A 4 56.59 12.17 15.69
N GLY A 5 55.84 11.22 15.12
CA GLY A 5 55.38 10.02 15.85
C GLY A 5 56.53 9.12 16.33
N ARG A 6 57.61 8.96 15.55
CA ARG A 6 58.79 8.18 15.98
C ARG A 6 59.60 8.87 17.07
N THR A 7 59.70 10.19 17.05
CA THR A 7 60.38 10.96 18.10
C THR A 7 59.59 11.00 19.41
N MET A 8 58.27 11.06 19.35
CA MET A 8 57.40 11.01 20.54
C MET A 8 57.40 9.61 21.16
N ASN A 9 57.31 8.54 20.37
CA ASN A 9 57.38 7.16 20.87
C ASN A 9 58.72 6.86 21.56
N LYS A 10 59.84 7.36 21.00
CA LYS A 10 61.17 7.24 21.64
C LYS A 10 61.26 8.03 22.93
N LYS A 11 60.71 9.26 22.97
CA LYS A 11 60.66 10.05 24.22
C LYS A 11 59.79 9.35 25.27
N ILE A 12 58.61 8.86 24.91
CA ILE A 12 57.70 8.13 25.80
C ILE A 12 58.34 6.86 26.38
N HIS A 13 59.05 6.08 25.56
CA HIS A 13 59.78 4.89 26.04
C HIS A 13 60.93 5.24 26.99
N VAL A 14 61.69 6.29 26.69
CA VAL A 14 62.76 6.80 27.55
C VAL A 14 62.18 7.34 28.87
N TRP A 15 61.04 8.04 28.83
CA TRP A 15 60.31 8.49 30.01
C TRP A 15 59.79 7.34 30.87
N ALA A 16 59.31 6.24 30.25
CA ALA A 16 58.88 5.05 30.99
C ALA A 16 60.05 4.34 31.71
N ILE A 17 61.24 4.32 31.10
CA ILE A 17 62.47 3.79 31.74
C ILE A 17 62.90 4.71 32.89
N ILE A 18 62.92 6.03 32.66
CA ILE A 18 63.24 7.03 33.69
C ILE A 18 62.26 6.94 34.85
N LEU A 19 60.96 6.80 34.61
CA LEU A 19 59.93 6.60 35.63
C LEU A 19 60.20 5.36 36.49
N LYS A 20 60.67 4.28 35.87
CA LYS A 20 60.95 3.02 36.55
C LYS A 20 62.19 3.12 37.45
N ASP A 21 63.25 3.76 36.96
CA ASP A 21 64.45 4.04 37.74
C ASP A 21 64.18 5.06 38.86
N SER A 22 63.34 6.06 38.59
CA SER A 22 62.89 7.04 39.59
C SER A 22 62.08 6.37 40.71
N ALA A 23 61.21 5.42 40.37
CA ALA A 23 60.39 4.70 41.35
C ALA A 23 61.23 3.86 42.32
N ILE A 24 62.31 3.22 41.83
CA ILE A 24 63.25 2.47 42.67
C ILE A 24 63.92 3.40 43.69
N HIS A 25 64.40 4.55 43.22
CA HIS A 25 65.09 5.50 44.09
C HIS A 25 64.16 6.13 45.14
N VAL A 26 62.91 6.40 44.79
CA VAL A 26 61.87 6.89 45.71
C VAL A 26 61.56 5.85 46.80
N GLN A 27 61.59 4.56 46.46
CA GLN A 27 61.37 3.49 47.43
C GLN A 27 62.51 3.38 48.44
N GLU A 28 63.77 3.52 48.01
CA GLU A 28 64.93 3.59 48.90
C GLU A 28 64.87 4.80 49.84
N ILE A 29 64.51 5.98 49.31
CA ILE A 29 64.35 7.20 50.09
C ILE A 29 63.20 7.04 51.11
N SER A 30 62.09 6.41 50.72
CA SER A 30 60.97 6.09 51.61
C SER A 30 61.40 5.24 52.80
N GLU A 31 62.21 4.20 52.57
CA GLU A 31 62.72 3.34 53.63
C GLU A 31 63.66 4.09 54.57
N ASN A 32 64.49 5.00 54.02
CA ASN A 32 65.40 5.81 54.82
C ASN A 32 64.65 6.82 55.69
N ILE A 33 63.65 7.53 55.15
CA ILE A 33 62.82 8.47 55.92
C ILE A 33 62.07 7.73 57.01
N LYS A 34 61.51 6.56 56.72
CA LYS A 34 60.85 5.72 57.74
C LYS A 34 61.79 5.36 58.90
N LYS A 35 63.03 4.95 58.61
CA LYS A 35 64.04 4.66 59.64
C LYS A 35 64.40 5.88 60.49
N ILE A 36 64.50 7.06 59.86
CA ILE A 36 64.79 8.32 60.56
C ILE A 36 63.64 8.70 61.50
N LEU A 37 62.39 8.60 61.04
CA LEU A 37 61.20 8.87 61.85
C LEU A 37 61.05 7.88 63.01
N GLU A 38 61.25 6.58 62.78
CA GLU A 38 61.28 5.56 63.84
C GLU A 38 62.39 5.81 64.87
N GLY A 39 63.54 6.34 64.41
CA GLY A 39 64.65 6.75 65.27
C GLY A 39 64.29 7.95 66.14
N ALA A 40 63.67 8.98 65.56
CA ALA A 40 63.18 10.16 66.26
C ALA A 40 62.13 9.79 67.31
N GLU A 41 61.18 8.90 66.97
CA GLU A 41 60.13 8.44 67.88
C GLU A 41 60.70 7.69 69.11
N LYS A 42 61.73 6.87 68.92
CA LYS A 42 62.45 6.21 70.03
C LYS A 42 63.16 7.20 70.95
N LEU A 43 63.79 8.24 70.38
CA LEU A 43 64.44 9.29 71.16
C LEU A 43 63.41 10.08 71.99
N LEU A 44 62.24 10.37 71.43
CA LEU A 44 61.12 11.00 72.15
C LEU A 44 60.61 10.11 73.29
N GLN A 45 60.37 8.82 73.04
CA GLN A 45 59.90 7.86 74.05
C GLN A 45 60.89 7.67 75.22
N SER A 46 62.19 7.85 74.97
CA SER A 46 63.24 7.75 76.01
C SER A 46 63.44 9.02 76.84
N GLY A 47 62.73 10.12 76.55
CA GLY A 47 62.82 11.38 77.29
C GLY A 47 64.08 12.19 76.95
N HIS A 48 64.49 12.21 75.68
CA HIS A 48 65.68 12.96 75.22
C HIS A 48 65.59 14.47 75.58
N TYR A 49 66.73 15.09 75.93
CA TYR A 49 66.80 16.47 76.45
C TYR A 49 66.35 17.55 75.45
N GLU A 50 66.40 17.27 74.15
CA GLU A 50 65.93 18.13 73.04
C GLU A 50 64.69 17.55 72.35
N ALA A 51 63.71 17.06 73.12
CA ALA A 51 62.50 16.45 72.57
C ALA A 51 61.76 17.39 71.60
N ASP A 52 61.59 18.67 71.97
CA ASP A 52 60.86 19.66 71.17
C ASP A 52 61.50 19.89 69.78
N LEU A 53 62.83 19.93 69.70
CA LEU A 53 63.56 20.09 68.45
C LEU A 53 63.43 18.84 67.56
N ILE A 54 63.55 17.64 68.16
CA ILE A 54 63.42 16.37 67.45
C ILE A 54 62.00 16.23 66.88
N GLU A 55 60.97 16.58 67.66
CA GLU A 55 59.57 16.55 67.24
C GLU A 55 59.32 17.54 66.08
N SER A 56 59.84 18.76 66.17
CA SER A 56 59.71 19.75 65.09
C SER A 56 60.35 19.30 63.79
N ILE A 57 61.56 18.73 63.84
CA ILE A 57 62.27 18.27 62.64
C ILE A 57 61.60 17.03 62.05
N ALA A 58 61.23 16.06 62.90
CA ALA A 58 60.54 14.85 62.46
C ALA A 58 59.17 15.18 61.84
N GLY A 59 58.40 16.08 62.46
CA GLY A 59 57.11 16.55 61.92
C GLY A 59 57.25 17.28 60.59
N SER A 60 58.24 18.15 60.45
CA SER A 60 58.54 18.84 59.18
C SER A 60 58.94 17.85 58.08
N LEU A 61 59.84 16.91 58.39
CA LEU A 61 60.28 15.87 57.45
C LEU A 61 59.12 14.97 57.02
N GLU A 62 58.26 14.57 57.95
CA GLU A 62 57.08 13.76 57.64
C GLU A 62 56.10 14.51 56.74
N GLN A 63 55.86 15.80 57.00
CA GLN A 63 54.99 16.63 56.19
C GLN A 63 55.55 16.83 54.77
N GLU A 64 56.83 17.20 54.65
CA GLU A 64 57.50 17.37 53.35
C GLU A 64 57.53 16.05 52.56
N TRP A 65 57.82 14.94 53.23
CA TRP A 65 57.80 13.62 52.58
C TRP A 65 56.40 13.23 52.10
N LYS A 66 55.35 13.46 52.91
CA LYS A 66 53.96 13.21 52.49
C LYS A 66 53.61 14.04 51.27
N GLN A 67 53.97 15.31 51.24
CA GLN A 67 53.72 16.19 50.10
C GLN A 67 54.48 15.70 48.85
N PHE A 68 55.77 15.41 48.97
CA PHE A 68 56.58 14.88 47.86
C PHE A 68 56.03 13.55 47.31
N ALA A 69 55.62 12.64 48.20
CA ALA A 69 55.02 11.36 47.82
C ALA A 69 53.68 11.54 47.10
N MET A 70 52.88 12.55 47.48
CA MET A 70 51.67 12.91 46.75
C MET A 70 52.01 13.47 45.36
N ASP A 71 52.92 14.45 45.28
CA ASP A 71 53.30 15.11 44.02
C ASP A 71 53.86 14.12 42.99
N ILE A 72 54.71 13.18 43.44
CA ILE A 72 55.28 12.17 42.53
C ILE A 72 54.25 11.14 42.08
N SER A 73 53.30 10.79 42.95
CA SER A 73 52.19 9.89 42.62
C SER A 73 51.28 10.53 41.57
N GLU A 74 50.93 11.81 41.76
CA GLU A 74 50.13 12.56 40.79
C GLU A 74 50.83 12.72 39.45
N ARG A 75 52.14 13.05 39.45
CA ARG A 75 52.94 13.12 38.22
C ARG A 75 53.01 11.77 37.51
N GLY A 76 53.17 10.67 38.25
CA GLY A 76 53.13 9.31 37.71
C GLY A 76 51.79 8.98 37.06
N SER A 77 50.69 9.36 37.71
CA SER A 77 49.33 9.21 37.17
C SER A 77 49.12 10.01 35.88
N LEU A 78 49.53 11.29 35.86
CA LEU A 78 49.44 12.15 34.68
C LEU A 78 50.24 11.57 33.50
N LEU A 79 51.46 11.09 33.75
CA LEU A 79 52.30 10.46 32.73
C LEU A 79 51.65 9.17 32.20
N ALA A 80 51.08 8.34 33.06
CA ALA A 80 50.36 7.13 32.65
C ALA A 80 49.18 7.46 31.73
N CYS A 81 48.38 8.48 32.08
CA CYS A 81 47.27 8.97 31.24
C CYS A 81 47.79 9.47 29.88
N SER A 82 48.89 10.23 29.89
CA SER A 82 49.53 10.72 28.65
C SER A 82 49.97 9.58 27.74
N VAL A 83 50.64 8.57 28.28
CA VAL A 83 51.06 7.39 27.50
C VAL A 83 49.87 6.64 26.92
N SER A 84 48.81 6.44 27.71
CA SER A 84 47.60 5.73 27.24
C SER A 84 46.92 6.47 26.09
N PHE A 85 46.67 7.78 26.26
CA PHE A 85 46.05 8.63 25.23
C PHE A 85 46.84 8.62 23.91
N HIS A 86 48.15 8.86 23.95
CA HIS A 86 48.97 8.90 22.73
C HIS A 86 49.03 7.54 22.05
N LYS A 87 49.11 6.44 22.82
CA LYS A 87 49.10 5.08 22.27
C LYS A 87 47.78 4.77 21.57
N LYS A 88 46.64 5.07 22.20
CA LYS A 88 45.31 4.85 21.62
C LYS A 88 45.07 5.71 20.39
N SER A 89 45.48 6.97 20.42
CA SER A 89 45.39 7.88 19.27
C SER A 89 46.23 7.36 18.09
N GLU A 90 47.44 6.88 18.34
CA GLU A 90 48.30 6.29 17.30
C GLU A 90 47.70 4.99 16.72
N GLU A 91 47.14 4.12 17.57
CA GLU A 91 46.44 2.91 17.15
C GLU A 91 45.25 3.24 16.22
N PHE A 92 44.42 4.22 16.59
CA PHE A 92 43.30 4.68 15.76
C PHE A 92 43.78 5.20 14.41
N LEU A 93 44.70 6.18 14.41
CA LEU A 93 45.18 6.85 13.20
C LEU A 93 45.88 5.90 12.21
N ARG A 94 46.54 4.84 12.72
CA ARG A 94 47.12 3.80 11.85
C ARG A 94 46.06 2.96 11.12
N ARG A 95 44.88 2.76 11.70
CA ARG A 95 43.77 1.98 11.10
C ARG A 95 42.93 2.78 10.11
N VAL A 96 42.89 4.11 10.23
CA VAL A 96 42.05 5.00 9.38
C VAL A 96 42.15 4.67 7.89
N ARG A 97 43.36 4.50 7.34
CA ARG A 97 43.53 4.19 5.92
C ARG A 97 42.90 2.86 5.53
N SER A 98 43.08 1.84 6.36
CA SER A 98 42.49 0.52 6.11
C SER A 98 40.96 0.56 6.12
N TRP A 99 40.36 1.30 7.05
CA TRP A 99 38.91 1.49 7.07
C TRP A 99 38.44 2.31 5.86
N GLN A 100 39.17 3.36 5.49
CA GLN A 100 38.86 4.12 4.28
C GLN A 100 38.88 3.23 3.03
N ASP A 101 39.92 2.43 2.83
CA ASP A 101 40.03 1.55 1.67
C ASP A 101 38.87 0.52 1.61
N GLN A 102 38.49 -0.05 2.76
CA GLN A 102 37.34 -0.97 2.85
C GLN A 102 36.00 -0.27 2.58
N LEU A 103 35.81 0.96 3.06
CA LEU A 103 34.56 1.71 2.88
C LEU A 103 34.41 2.31 1.48
N HIS A 104 35.51 2.52 0.74
CA HIS A 104 35.48 2.95 -0.66
C HIS A 104 35.30 1.79 -1.64
N ASP A 105 35.32 0.54 -1.16
CA ASP A 105 35.08 -0.61 -2.03
C ASP A 105 33.61 -0.72 -2.45
N ASP A 106 33.34 -0.37 -3.72
CA ASP A 106 32.03 -0.42 -4.36
C ASP A 106 31.74 -1.77 -5.05
N SER A 107 32.53 -2.81 -4.78
CA SER A 107 32.34 -4.16 -5.35
C SER A 107 30.92 -4.72 -5.17
N TYR A 108 30.25 -4.34 -4.08
CA TYR A 108 28.87 -4.75 -3.76
C TYR A 108 27.84 -4.32 -4.82
N SER A 109 28.09 -3.25 -5.57
CA SER A 109 27.16 -2.69 -6.58
C SER A 109 26.84 -3.67 -7.72
N SER A 110 27.69 -4.68 -7.93
CA SER A 110 27.54 -5.71 -8.96
C SER A 110 26.85 -6.98 -8.48
N LEU A 111 26.58 -7.10 -7.17
CA LEU A 111 25.96 -8.28 -6.59
C LEU A 111 24.45 -8.29 -6.84
N THR A 112 23.92 -9.47 -7.11
CA THR A 112 22.47 -9.70 -7.31
C THR A 112 21.87 -10.63 -6.24
N ASP A 113 22.70 -11.20 -5.37
CA ASP A 113 22.27 -12.12 -4.32
C ASP A 113 21.98 -11.33 -3.03
N ILE A 114 20.70 -11.34 -2.63
CA ILE A 114 20.17 -10.63 -1.47
C ILE A 114 20.78 -11.16 -0.16
N ASP A 115 21.04 -12.47 -0.06
CA ASP A 115 21.60 -13.06 1.15
C ASP A 115 23.06 -12.64 1.32
N GLN A 116 23.82 -12.61 0.22
CA GLN A 116 25.20 -12.10 0.22
C GLN A 116 25.25 -10.62 0.61
N LEU A 117 24.37 -9.79 0.03
CA LEU A 117 24.28 -8.37 0.37
C LEU A 117 23.87 -8.14 1.83
N SER A 118 22.95 -8.95 2.37
CA SER A 118 22.53 -8.88 3.77
C SER A 118 23.68 -9.24 4.72
N GLN A 119 24.48 -10.24 4.37
CA GLN A 119 25.69 -10.58 5.12
C GLN A 119 26.73 -9.46 5.06
N LEU A 120 26.93 -8.84 3.90
CA LEU A 120 27.81 -7.67 3.76
C LEU A 120 27.32 -6.48 4.61
N LEU A 121 26.02 -6.20 4.63
CA LEU A 121 25.47 -5.14 5.47
C LEU A 121 25.78 -5.37 6.96
N ILE A 122 25.67 -6.61 7.44
CA ILE A 122 26.04 -6.97 8.82
C ILE A 122 27.54 -6.75 9.06
N GLN A 123 28.39 -7.11 8.09
CA GLN A 123 29.83 -6.85 8.18
C GLN A 123 30.12 -5.35 8.28
N GLU A 124 29.50 -4.51 7.44
CA GLU A 124 29.67 -3.05 7.46
C GLU A 124 29.16 -2.42 8.77
N VAL A 125 28.09 -2.96 9.36
CA VAL A 125 27.64 -2.55 10.70
C VAL A 125 28.68 -2.88 11.77
N ASN A 126 29.33 -4.04 11.67
CA ASN A 126 30.40 -4.43 12.60
C ASN A 126 31.65 -3.54 12.44
N VAL A 127 32.01 -3.17 11.21
CA VAL A 127 33.12 -2.22 10.93
C VAL A 127 32.82 -0.86 11.56
N LYS A 128 31.60 -0.32 11.38
CA LYS A 128 31.19 0.93 12.04
C LYS A 128 31.31 0.84 13.57
N LYS A 129 30.83 -0.25 14.16
CA LYS A 129 30.94 -0.50 15.60
C LYS A 129 32.39 -0.57 16.08
N GLU A 130 33.28 -1.18 15.30
CA GLU A 130 34.72 -1.21 15.61
C GLU A 130 35.34 0.20 15.60
N ILE A 131 35.02 1.00 14.59
CA ILE A 131 35.45 2.40 14.47
C ILE A 131 34.97 3.22 15.68
N ASP A 132 33.68 3.12 16.01
CA ASP A 132 33.08 3.83 17.14
C ASP A 132 33.72 3.42 18.47
N THR A 133 33.90 2.12 18.70
CA THR A 133 34.56 1.60 19.92
C THR A 133 36.00 2.12 20.05
N SER A 134 36.74 2.17 18.93
CA SER A 134 38.11 2.68 18.92
C SER A 134 38.16 4.19 19.17
N TYR A 135 37.18 4.95 18.66
CA TYR A 135 37.05 6.38 18.91
C TYR A 135 36.67 6.69 20.36
N GLU A 136 35.69 5.97 20.91
CA GLU A 136 35.27 6.09 22.32
C GLU A 136 36.43 5.86 23.29
N ALA A 137 37.29 4.88 23.01
CA ALA A 137 38.49 4.64 23.80
C ALA A 137 39.46 5.84 23.78
N VAL A 138 39.68 6.46 22.61
CA VAL A 138 40.53 7.67 22.52
C VAL A 138 39.88 8.86 23.22
N SER A 139 38.57 9.02 23.08
CA SER A 139 37.79 10.09 23.71
C SER A 139 37.83 10.02 25.24
N ALA A 140 37.66 8.83 25.81
CA ALA A 140 37.76 8.61 27.25
C ALA A 140 39.16 8.97 27.80
N GLU A 141 40.22 8.52 27.12
CA GLU A 141 41.61 8.81 27.50
C GLU A 141 41.97 10.30 27.34
N SER A 142 41.45 10.95 26.29
CA SER A 142 41.62 12.40 26.07
C SER A 142 40.98 13.19 27.20
N LYS A 143 39.73 12.86 27.56
CA LYS A 143 39.00 13.50 28.66
C LYS A 143 39.74 13.35 29.99
N GLN A 144 40.17 12.14 30.31
CA GLN A 144 40.93 11.86 31.53
C GLN A 144 42.24 12.67 31.59
N LEU A 145 42.96 12.76 30.47
CA LEU A 145 44.23 13.50 30.40
C LEU A 145 44.03 15.01 30.50
N ILE A 146 43.02 15.58 29.81
CA ILE A 146 42.71 17.01 29.88
C ILE A 146 42.29 17.39 31.31
N GLU A 147 41.43 16.60 31.96
CA GLU A 147 41.05 16.80 33.36
C GLU A 147 42.27 16.77 34.29
N ALA A 148 43.20 15.83 34.08
CA ALA A 148 44.43 15.73 34.86
C ALA A 148 45.39 16.92 34.65
N LEU A 149 45.44 17.47 33.42
CA LEU A 149 46.24 18.66 33.09
C LEU A 149 45.62 19.96 33.63
N GLN A 150 44.30 20.03 33.75
CA GLN A 150 43.56 21.23 34.18
C GLN A 150 43.28 21.29 35.69
N LYS A 151 43.42 20.19 36.43
CA LYS A 151 43.19 20.16 37.88
C LYS A 151 44.28 20.97 38.62
N PRO A 152 43.95 21.90 39.53
CA PRO A 152 44.96 22.59 40.34
C PRO A 152 45.51 21.64 41.41
N LEU A 153 46.84 21.59 41.53
CA LEU A 153 47.54 21.06 42.70
C LEU A 153 47.57 22.19 43.74
N LEU A 154 47.29 21.90 45.00
CA LEU A 154 47.11 22.93 46.05
C LEU A 154 48.30 23.91 46.19
N ALA A 155 47.92 25.15 46.56
CA ALA A 155 48.71 26.32 47.00
C ALA A 155 50.22 26.36 46.68
N GLY A 156 50.55 26.86 45.48
CA GLY A 156 51.91 27.23 45.04
C GLY A 156 52.09 27.12 43.53
N ASP A 157 51.07 27.50 42.77
CA ASP A 157 50.74 26.90 41.46
C ASP A 157 51.70 27.32 40.32
N GLU A 158 52.48 26.35 39.82
CA GLU A 158 53.21 26.43 38.55
C GLU A 158 52.38 25.84 37.37
N ARG A 159 51.11 25.43 37.53
CA ARG A 159 50.29 24.90 36.42
C ARG A 159 49.64 25.96 35.54
N ASP A 160 49.65 27.23 35.95
CA ASP A 160 49.50 28.38 35.03
C ASP A 160 50.76 28.58 34.15
N SER A 161 51.76 27.70 34.27
CA SER A 161 52.90 27.75 33.36
C SER A 161 52.47 27.47 31.93
N PRO A 162 53.07 28.17 30.96
CA PRO A 162 52.76 28.00 29.55
C PRO A 162 52.94 26.56 29.06
N GLU A 163 53.74 25.75 29.74
CA GLU A 163 54.04 24.35 29.38
C GLU A 163 52.83 23.41 29.54
N PHE A 164 52.05 23.53 30.62
CA PHE A 164 50.84 22.72 30.80
C PHE A 164 49.71 23.15 29.87
N SER A 165 49.59 24.46 29.62
CA SER A 165 48.65 25.01 28.63
C SER A 165 48.99 24.53 27.21
N GLU A 166 50.27 24.50 26.85
CA GLU A 166 50.75 23.97 25.57
C GLU A 166 50.48 22.46 25.45
N ALA A 167 50.74 21.69 26.51
CA ALA A 167 50.43 20.25 26.55
C ALA A 167 48.93 19.97 26.39
N ALA A 168 48.07 20.70 27.11
CA ALA A 168 46.62 20.57 26.98
C ALA A 168 46.14 20.95 25.56
N SER A 169 46.72 21.99 24.97
CA SER A 169 46.44 22.40 23.58
C SER A 169 46.84 21.31 22.59
N HIS A 170 48.00 20.68 22.78
CA HIS A 170 48.46 19.58 21.93
C HIS A 170 47.55 18.34 22.01
N VAL A 171 47.13 17.98 23.23
CA VAL A 171 46.18 16.87 23.45
C VAL A 171 44.86 17.15 22.72
N MET A 172 44.36 18.39 22.83
CA MET A 172 43.14 18.81 22.13
C MET A 172 43.32 18.76 20.60
N GLU A 173 44.43 19.26 20.05
CA GLU A 173 44.70 19.21 18.60
C GLU A 173 44.70 17.77 18.06
N LEU A 174 45.38 16.85 18.77
CA LEU A 174 45.43 15.44 18.37
C LEU A 174 44.05 14.78 18.47
N PHE A 175 43.30 15.07 19.53
CA PHE A 175 41.93 14.59 19.68
C PHE A 175 41.01 15.10 18.56
N LEU A 176 41.10 16.39 18.21
CA LEU A 176 40.33 16.97 17.11
C LEU A 176 40.66 16.31 15.76
N ASN A 177 41.93 15.97 15.52
CA ASN A 177 42.33 15.23 14.34
C ASN A 177 41.72 13.81 14.29
N VAL A 178 41.71 13.09 15.42
CA VAL A 178 41.04 11.79 15.55
C VAL A 178 39.53 11.91 15.32
N HIS A 179 38.91 12.93 15.92
CA HIS A 179 37.48 13.21 15.77
C HIS A 179 37.10 13.53 14.33
N GLU A 180 37.90 14.32 13.60
CA GLU A 180 37.62 14.61 12.19
C GLU A 180 37.71 13.34 11.32
N HIS A 181 38.68 12.46 11.57
CA HIS A 181 38.74 11.17 10.89
C HIS A 181 37.55 10.26 11.24
N HIS A 182 37.14 10.21 12.50
CA HIS A 182 35.94 9.48 12.93
C HIS A 182 34.69 9.99 12.20
N ARG A 183 34.51 11.31 12.13
CA ARG A 183 33.40 11.95 11.41
C ARG A 183 33.39 11.60 9.92
N GLN A 184 34.55 11.65 9.26
CA GLN A 184 34.70 11.28 7.84
C GLN A 184 34.38 9.80 7.60
N LEU A 185 34.89 8.91 8.46
CA LEU A 185 34.56 7.48 8.41
C LEU A 185 33.07 7.24 8.63
N GLY A 186 32.44 7.97 9.56
CA GLY A 186 31.00 7.90 9.81
C GLY A 186 30.18 8.20 8.56
N ILE A 187 30.52 9.26 7.83
CA ILE A 187 29.89 9.61 6.55
C ILE A 187 30.03 8.48 5.52
N LEU A 188 31.24 7.90 5.41
CA LEU A 188 31.49 6.81 4.46
C LEU A 188 30.72 5.53 4.84
N CYS A 189 30.68 5.18 6.13
CA CYS A 189 29.87 4.07 6.63
C CYS A 189 28.39 4.27 6.32
N ASP A 190 27.84 5.46 6.58
CA ASP A 190 26.43 5.74 6.33
C ASP A 190 26.11 5.68 4.83
N ALA A 191 26.99 6.22 3.98
CA ALA A 191 26.86 6.15 2.52
C ALA A 191 26.87 4.70 2.01
N LYS A 192 27.86 3.89 2.43
CA LYS A 192 27.98 2.49 1.99
C LYS A 192 26.83 1.63 2.50
N GLN A 193 26.46 1.75 3.77
CA GLN A 193 25.33 1.01 4.33
C GLN A 193 24.00 1.40 3.67
N SER A 194 23.81 2.68 3.34
CA SER A 194 22.64 3.15 2.60
C SER A 194 22.61 2.56 1.19
N GLY A 195 23.73 2.55 0.47
CA GLY A 195 23.83 1.96 -0.86
C GLY A 195 23.53 0.46 -0.87
N ILE A 196 24.03 -0.29 0.12
CA ILE A 196 23.73 -1.71 0.27
C ILE A 196 22.24 -1.94 0.57
N ARG A 197 21.64 -1.17 1.50
CA ARG A 197 20.20 -1.26 1.81
C ARG A 197 19.33 -0.95 0.60
N GLU A 198 19.66 0.10 -0.14
CA GLU A 198 18.97 0.46 -1.38
C GLU A 198 18.99 -0.70 -2.37
N LEU A 199 20.16 -1.30 -2.58
CA LEU A 199 20.32 -2.43 -3.50
C LEU A 199 19.51 -3.66 -3.05
N ILE A 200 19.53 -3.99 -1.75
CA ILE A 200 18.71 -5.07 -1.18
C ILE A 200 17.23 -4.82 -1.45
N HIS A 201 16.72 -3.63 -1.10
CA HIS A 201 15.32 -3.28 -1.30
C HIS A 201 14.91 -3.36 -2.78
N MET A 202 15.76 -2.86 -3.69
CA MET A 202 15.49 -2.89 -5.12
C MET A 202 15.49 -4.31 -5.70
N LEU A 203 16.35 -5.20 -5.21
CA LEU A 203 16.40 -6.60 -5.64
C LEU A 203 15.21 -7.41 -5.08
N THR A 204 14.86 -7.22 -3.81
CA THR A 204 13.68 -7.86 -3.20
C THR A 204 12.41 -7.43 -3.94
N LEU A 205 12.26 -6.14 -4.20
CA LEU A 205 11.13 -5.60 -4.96
C LEU A 205 11.04 -6.22 -6.35
N GLU A 206 12.17 -6.35 -7.05
CA GLU A 206 12.21 -6.96 -8.39
C GLU A 206 11.79 -8.44 -8.35
N GLN A 207 12.24 -9.18 -7.34
CA GLN A 207 11.88 -10.59 -7.15
C GLN A 207 10.38 -10.74 -6.90
N ASP A 208 9.79 -9.91 -6.03
CA ASP A 208 8.37 -9.94 -5.69
C ASP A 208 7.49 -9.56 -6.90
N ILE A 209 7.86 -8.49 -7.63
CA ILE A 209 7.20 -8.08 -8.86
C ILE A 209 7.26 -9.22 -9.89
N THR A 210 8.44 -9.79 -10.10
CA THR A 210 8.66 -10.88 -11.07
C THR A 210 7.81 -12.09 -10.73
N GLN A 211 7.69 -12.44 -9.45
CA GLN A 211 6.89 -13.58 -9.01
C GLN A 211 5.40 -13.38 -9.35
N VAL A 212 4.85 -12.19 -9.06
CA VAL A 212 3.45 -11.87 -9.36
C VAL A 212 3.21 -11.86 -10.86
N ILE A 213 4.08 -11.20 -11.62
CA ILE A 213 3.95 -11.12 -13.09
C ILE A 213 4.05 -12.51 -13.72
N LYS A 214 5.00 -13.33 -13.28
CA LYS A 214 5.16 -14.70 -13.75
C LYS A 214 3.90 -15.53 -13.49
N TRP A 215 3.28 -15.40 -12.33
CA TRP A 215 2.01 -16.08 -12.06
C TRP A 215 0.90 -15.61 -13.01
N ILE A 216 0.78 -14.31 -13.25
CA ILE A 216 -0.20 -13.74 -14.20
C ILE A 216 0.05 -14.31 -15.60
N ASP A 217 1.29 -14.29 -16.09
CA ASP A 217 1.63 -14.70 -17.46
C ASP A 217 1.54 -16.22 -17.67
N GLU A 218 1.91 -17.02 -16.67
CA GLU A 218 1.95 -18.49 -16.80
C GLU A 218 0.65 -19.20 -16.40
N HIS A 219 -0.16 -18.59 -15.53
CA HIS A 219 -1.37 -19.21 -14.96
C HIS A 219 -2.62 -18.37 -15.19
N GLY A 220 -2.54 -17.06 -14.96
CA GLY A 220 -3.67 -16.14 -15.08
C GLY A 220 -4.19 -15.97 -16.51
N GLU A 221 -3.37 -15.41 -17.40
CA GLU A 221 -3.75 -15.19 -18.80
C GLU A 221 -4.06 -16.47 -19.56
N PRO A 222 -3.26 -17.55 -19.44
CA PRO A 222 -3.57 -18.78 -20.15
C PRO A 222 -4.89 -19.41 -19.69
N PHE A 223 -5.33 -19.17 -18.44
CA PHE A 223 -6.66 -19.56 -18.01
C PHE A 223 -7.73 -18.75 -18.73
N LEU A 224 -7.62 -17.41 -18.75
CA LEU A 224 -8.60 -16.53 -19.38
C LEU A 224 -8.70 -16.76 -20.90
N ASP A 225 -7.55 -16.93 -21.57
CA ASP A 225 -7.50 -17.16 -23.02
C ASP A 225 -8.09 -18.52 -23.43
N LYS A 226 -7.98 -19.54 -22.57
CA LYS A 226 -8.53 -20.88 -22.83
C LYS A 226 -10.02 -21.00 -22.52
N HIS A 227 -10.57 -20.16 -21.64
CA HIS A 227 -11.94 -20.28 -21.13
C HIS A 227 -12.80 -19.09 -21.57
N THR A 228 -12.87 -18.85 -22.88
CA THR A 228 -13.67 -17.76 -23.48
C THR A 228 -15.14 -18.14 -23.76
N ASP A 229 -15.49 -19.43 -23.65
CA ASP A 229 -16.83 -19.96 -23.92
C ASP A 229 -17.87 -19.52 -22.88
N VAL A 230 -19.09 -19.20 -23.31
CA VAL A 230 -20.23 -18.81 -22.46
C VAL A 230 -21.26 -19.93 -22.29
N GLY A 231 -21.07 -21.07 -22.98
CA GLY A 231 -22.01 -22.18 -22.97
C GLY A 231 -23.24 -21.92 -23.84
N MET A 232 -24.12 -22.92 -23.92
CA MET A 232 -25.33 -22.93 -24.77
C MET A 232 -26.64 -23.04 -23.97
N THR A 233 -26.57 -23.14 -22.64
CA THR A 233 -27.75 -23.21 -21.77
C THR A 233 -27.48 -22.47 -20.47
N ALA A 234 -28.53 -22.13 -19.73
CA ALA A 234 -28.41 -21.48 -18.42
C ALA A 234 -27.56 -22.31 -17.45
N GLU A 235 -27.79 -23.63 -17.39
CA GLU A 235 -27.06 -24.53 -16.50
C GLU A 235 -25.57 -24.63 -16.86
N LYS A 236 -25.24 -24.62 -18.16
CA LYS A 236 -23.84 -24.62 -18.63
C LYS A 236 -23.16 -23.29 -18.33
N ALA A 237 -23.83 -22.16 -18.58
CA ALA A 237 -23.30 -20.83 -18.28
C ALA A 237 -23.06 -20.67 -16.77
N GLU A 238 -23.96 -21.18 -15.92
CA GLU A 238 -23.83 -21.15 -14.47
C GLU A 238 -22.66 -22.02 -13.99
N ALA A 239 -22.47 -23.21 -14.57
CA ALA A 239 -21.30 -24.05 -14.28
C ALA A 239 -19.98 -23.36 -14.67
N LEU A 240 -19.95 -22.65 -15.79
CA LEU A 240 -18.79 -21.86 -16.23
C LEU A 240 -18.52 -20.67 -15.30
N LEU A 241 -19.57 -19.96 -14.87
CA LEU A 241 -19.48 -18.88 -13.89
C LEU A 241 -18.86 -19.37 -12.58
N LYS A 242 -19.37 -20.49 -12.05
CA LYS A 242 -18.83 -21.08 -10.81
C LYS A 242 -17.35 -21.46 -10.94
N ARG A 243 -16.95 -22.04 -12.06
CA ARG A 243 -15.52 -22.35 -12.33
C ARG A 243 -14.68 -21.09 -12.40
N HIS A 244 -15.22 -20.00 -12.95
CA HIS A 244 -14.55 -18.70 -12.97
C HIS A 244 -14.41 -18.10 -11.57
N GLU A 245 -15.44 -18.18 -10.73
CA GLU A 245 -15.38 -17.75 -9.32
C GLU A 245 -14.35 -18.55 -8.50
N GLU A 246 -14.24 -19.87 -8.73
CA GLU A 246 -13.20 -20.70 -8.14
C GLU A 246 -11.80 -20.24 -8.54
N PHE A 247 -11.61 -19.85 -9.82
CA PHE A 247 -10.36 -19.24 -10.28
C PHE A 247 -10.11 -17.86 -9.69
N GLU A 248 -11.13 -17.00 -9.62
CA GLU A 248 -11.05 -15.66 -9.01
C GLU A 248 -10.62 -15.76 -7.54
N ALA A 249 -11.13 -16.75 -6.81
CA ALA A 249 -10.72 -17.03 -5.44
C ALA A 249 -9.21 -17.36 -5.32
N ILE A 250 -8.66 -18.09 -6.29
CA ILE A 250 -7.21 -18.37 -6.36
C ILE A 250 -6.44 -17.08 -6.72
N ALA A 251 -6.93 -16.31 -7.68
CA ALA A 251 -6.34 -15.04 -8.11
C ALA A 251 -6.31 -13.96 -7.02
N LYS A 252 -7.22 -14.05 -6.04
CA LYS A 252 -7.26 -13.13 -4.89
C LYS A 252 -5.97 -13.11 -4.07
N ASN A 253 -5.24 -14.22 -4.02
CA ASN A 253 -3.92 -14.26 -3.38
C ASN A 253 -2.92 -13.36 -4.12
N THR A 254 -2.96 -13.38 -5.45
CA THR A 254 -2.15 -12.51 -6.32
C THR A 254 -2.49 -11.04 -6.11
N TYR A 255 -3.78 -10.71 -5.98
CA TYR A 255 -4.21 -9.33 -5.70
C TYR A 255 -3.71 -8.82 -4.34
N THR A 256 -3.77 -9.69 -3.33
CA THR A 256 -3.28 -9.36 -1.99
C THR A 256 -1.78 -9.12 -2.00
N ASN A 257 -1.01 -9.99 -2.67
CA ASN A 257 0.44 -9.82 -2.83
C ASN A 257 0.74 -8.51 -3.59
N ALA A 258 0.03 -8.23 -4.68
CA ALA A 258 0.22 -6.99 -5.43
C ALA A 258 -0.06 -5.72 -4.61
N ASN A 259 -1.04 -5.75 -3.70
CA ASN A 259 -1.29 -4.63 -2.79
C ASN A 259 -0.20 -4.48 -1.72
N GLN A 260 0.34 -5.59 -1.21
CA GLN A 260 1.48 -5.56 -0.28
C GLN A 260 2.73 -4.96 -0.94
N ILE A 261 3.02 -5.35 -2.17
CA ILE A 261 4.13 -4.78 -2.96
C ILE A 261 3.95 -3.28 -3.16
N LYS A 262 2.74 -2.81 -3.50
CA LYS A 262 2.44 -1.37 -3.63
C LYS A 262 2.66 -0.61 -2.34
N GLU A 263 2.26 -1.16 -1.20
CA GLU A 263 2.47 -0.53 0.09
C GLU A 263 3.96 -0.49 0.46
N ALA A 264 4.71 -1.56 0.19
CA ALA A 264 6.16 -1.59 0.37
C ALA A 264 6.87 -0.54 -0.51
N ILE A 265 6.46 -0.38 -1.77
CA ILE A 265 6.95 0.67 -2.66
C ILE A 265 6.72 2.06 -2.07
N LYS A 266 5.51 2.31 -1.54
CA LYS A 266 5.16 3.60 -0.96
C LYS A 266 6.00 3.91 0.27
N GLN A 267 6.22 2.92 1.13
CA GLN A 267 7.10 3.06 2.29
C GLN A 267 8.54 3.37 1.87
N LEU A 268 9.07 2.68 0.85
CA LEU A 268 10.40 2.97 0.30
C LEU A 268 10.52 4.38 -0.29
N GLN A 269 9.45 4.92 -0.85
CA GLN A 269 9.40 6.31 -1.32
C GLN A 269 9.40 7.31 -0.16
N ASP A 270 8.68 7.00 0.92
CA ASP A 270 8.57 7.87 2.10
C ASP A 270 9.87 7.90 2.92
N THR A 271 10.65 6.80 2.97
CA THR A 271 11.94 6.76 3.69
C THR A 271 13.06 7.52 2.96
N GLY A 272 12.93 7.73 1.64
CA GLY A 272 13.97 8.38 0.83
C GLY A 272 15.24 7.54 0.66
N GLU A 273 15.18 6.24 0.99
CA GLU A 273 16.32 5.31 0.92
C GLU A 273 16.63 4.84 -0.50
N CYS A 274 15.79 5.17 -1.48
CA CYS A 274 15.93 4.71 -2.86
C CYS A 274 15.73 5.83 -3.90
N ARG A 275 16.36 5.67 -5.07
CA ARG A 275 16.17 6.57 -6.22
C ARG A 275 14.72 6.56 -6.74
N PRO A 276 14.01 7.71 -6.71
CA PRO A 276 12.59 7.77 -7.05
C PRO A 276 12.26 7.36 -8.48
N ASP A 277 13.15 7.66 -9.43
CA ASP A 277 12.90 7.43 -10.86
C ASP A 277 12.93 5.96 -11.26
N GLU A 278 13.82 5.16 -10.64
CA GLU A 278 13.92 3.73 -10.93
C GLU A 278 12.75 2.95 -10.34
N ILE A 279 12.38 3.25 -9.09
CA ILE A 279 11.19 2.69 -8.44
C ILE A 279 9.96 3.00 -9.28
N ARG A 280 9.75 4.28 -9.64
CA ARG A 280 8.55 4.71 -10.37
C ARG A 280 8.34 3.95 -11.68
N LYS A 281 9.40 3.73 -12.46
CA LYS A 281 9.29 2.99 -13.73
C LYS A 281 8.84 1.54 -13.52
N ARG A 282 9.44 0.85 -12.54
CA ARG A 282 9.11 -0.54 -12.22
C ARG A 282 7.68 -0.67 -11.67
N THR A 283 7.29 0.23 -10.78
CA THR A 283 5.93 0.30 -10.23
C THR A 283 4.89 0.54 -11.32
N GLN A 284 5.13 1.47 -12.26
CA GLN A 284 4.17 1.76 -13.33
C GLN A 284 3.92 0.55 -14.23
N TYR A 285 4.97 -0.18 -14.60
CA TYR A 285 4.84 -1.40 -15.38
C TYR A 285 4.04 -2.46 -14.62
N PHE A 286 4.42 -2.70 -13.36
CA PHE A 286 3.74 -3.65 -12.48
C PHE A 286 2.25 -3.33 -12.31
N ASP A 287 1.93 -2.08 -11.97
CA ASP A 287 0.57 -1.60 -11.76
C ASP A 287 -0.28 -1.78 -13.01
N ARG A 288 0.26 -1.39 -14.17
CA ARG A 288 -0.46 -1.55 -15.44
C ARG A 288 -0.76 -3.03 -15.72
N ARG A 289 0.21 -3.91 -15.50
CA ARG A 289 0.06 -5.35 -15.75
C ARG A 289 -1.01 -5.96 -14.85
N VAL A 290 -0.97 -5.67 -13.55
CA VAL A 290 -1.95 -6.15 -12.57
C VAL A 290 -3.34 -5.60 -12.87
N GLN A 291 -3.48 -4.30 -13.16
CA GLN A 291 -4.78 -3.69 -13.48
C GLN A 291 -5.39 -4.27 -14.76
N THR A 292 -4.56 -4.54 -15.76
CA THR A 292 -5.02 -5.19 -17.00
C THR A 292 -5.58 -6.58 -16.69
N PHE A 293 -4.85 -7.38 -15.91
CA PHE A 293 -5.30 -8.71 -15.54
C PHE A 293 -6.59 -8.69 -14.70
N VAL A 294 -6.67 -7.84 -13.68
CA VAL A 294 -7.89 -7.66 -12.86
C VAL A 294 -9.08 -7.29 -13.74
N GLY A 295 -8.89 -6.35 -14.67
CA GLY A 295 -9.94 -5.94 -15.60
C GLY A 295 -10.44 -7.09 -16.47
N ARG A 296 -9.54 -7.95 -16.98
CA ARG A 296 -9.92 -9.13 -17.76
C ARG A 296 -10.68 -10.17 -16.94
N VAL A 297 -10.28 -10.39 -15.67
CA VAL A 297 -10.98 -11.32 -14.77
C VAL A 297 -12.41 -10.84 -14.50
N GLU A 298 -12.59 -9.54 -14.26
CA GLU A 298 -13.90 -8.94 -14.00
C GLU A 298 -14.78 -8.92 -15.26
N GLU A 299 -14.23 -8.52 -16.41
CA GLU A 299 -14.96 -8.52 -17.69
C GLU A 299 -15.50 -9.93 -18.00
N ARG A 300 -14.68 -10.96 -17.79
CA ARG A 300 -15.09 -12.35 -18.03
C ARG A 300 -16.25 -12.78 -17.13
N LYS A 301 -16.21 -12.39 -15.85
CA LYS A 301 -17.28 -12.66 -14.89
C LYS A 301 -18.58 -12.00 -15.31
N GLN A 302 -18.52 -10.72 -15.66
CA GLN A 302 -19.68 -9.96 -16.13
C GLN A 302 -20.33 -10.61 -17.36
N ILE A 303 -19.54 -11.09 -18.33
CA ILE A 303 -20.06 -11.78 -19.51
C ILE A 303 -20.78 -13.09 -19.12
N LEU A 304 -20.25 -13.85 -18.16
CA LEU A 304 -20.89 -15.08 -17.69
C LEU A 304 -22.19 -14.81 -16.94
N GLU A 305 -22.21 -13.81 -16.06
CA GLU A 305 -23.43 -13.38 -15.36
C GLU A 305 -24.51 -12.93 -16.36
N GLN A 306 -24.12 -12.16 -17.38
CA GLN A 306 -25.01 -11.77 -18.48
C GLN A 306 -25.53 -12.99 -19.25
N ALA A 307 -24.68 -13.96 -19.57
CA ALA A 307 -25.09 -15.19 -20.26
C ALA A 307 -26.09 -16.02 -19.43
N VAL A 308 -25.84 -16.18 -18.12
CA VAL A 308 -26.76 -16.86 -17.20
C VAL A 308 -28.12 -16.16 -17.18
N SER A 309 -28.12 -14.82 -17.09
CA SER A 309 -29.34 -14.01 -17.13
C SER A 309 -30.06 -14.16 -18.47
N PHE A 310 -29.35 -14.02 -19.60
CA PHE A 310 -29.90 -14.15 -20.95
C PHE A 310 -30.57 -15.50 -21.17
N TYR A 311 -29.91 -16.62 -20.85
CA TYR A 311 -30.50 -17.95 -21.06
C TYR A 311 -31.72 -18.20 -20.15
N SER A 312 -31.67 -17.73 -18.90
CA SER A 312 -32.79 -17.84 -17.96
C SER A 312 -34.00 -16.99 -18.41
N ASN A 313 -33.73 -15.76 -18.84
CA ASN A 313 -34.74 -14.84 -19.33
C ASN A 313 -35.34 -15.33 -20.65
N THR A 314 -34.53 -15.82 -21.58
CA THR A 314 -35.00 -16.35 -22.87
C THR A 314 -36.04 -17.44 -22.67
N LYS A 315 -35.80 -18.40 -21.76
CA LYS A 315 -36.77 -19.46 -21.45
C LYS A 315 -38.10 -18.93 -20.93
N THR A 316 -38.08 -18.03 -19.94
CA THR A 316 -39.31 -17.45 -19.36
C THR A 316 -40.03 -16.50 -20.31
N LEU A 317 -39.27 -15.84 -21.19
CA LEU A 317 -39.76 -14.97 -22.24
C LEU A 317 -40.54 -15.76 -23.29
N HIS A 318 -40.04 -16.92 -23.70
CA HIS A 318 -40.75 -17.81 -24.64
C HIS A 318 -42.16 -18.12 -24.13
N GLU A 319 -42.28 -18.58 -22.88
CA GLU A 319 -43.56 -18.89 -22.26
C GLU A 319 -44.49 -17.66 -22.15
N SER A 320 -43.91 -16.48 -21.89
CA SER A 320 -44.67 -15.24 -21.74
C SER A 320 -45.19 -14.74 -23.09
N VAL A 321 -44.37 -14.83 -24.14
CA VAL A 321 -44.74 -14.45 -25.52
C VAL A 321 -45.83 -15.38 -26.05
N ASP A 322 -45.71 -16.69 -25.82
CA ASP A 322 -46.72 -17.66 -26.25
C ASP A 322 -48.08 -17.40 -25.57
N LYS A 323 -48.08 -17.05 -24.27
CA LYS A 323 -49.30 -16.64 -23.55
C LYS A 323 -49.92 -15.38 -24.14
N VAL A 324 -49.12 -14.34 -24.40
CA VAL A 324 -49.63 -13.08 -24.99
C VAL A 324 -50.16 -13.32 -26.40
N LYS A 325 -49.47 -14.12 -27.21
CA LYS A 325 -49.92 -14.49 -28.55
C LYS A 325 -51.27 -15.22 -28.51
N ALA A 326 -51.43 -16.20 -27.62
CA ALA A 326 -52.70 -16.90 -27.46
C ALA A 326 -53.83 -15.95 -27.05
N LEU A 327 -53.55 -14.96 -26.18
CA LEU A 327 -54.54 -13.94 -25.81
C LEU A 327 -54.92 -13.02 -26.97
N LEU A 328 -54.01 -12.76 -27.91
CA LEU A 328 -54.30 -11.96 -29.11
C LEU A 328 -55.15 -12.70 -30.16
N GLU A 329 -55.14 -14.03 -30.13
CA GLU A 329 -55.91 -14.88 -31.05
C GLU A 329 -57.38 -15.09 -30.61
N ILE A 330 -57.77 -14.65 -29.42
CA ILE A 330 -59.15 -14.75 -28.92
C ILE A 330 -60.04 -13.78 -29.70
N GLU A 331 -61.02 -14.28 -30.47
CA GLU A 331 -61.94 -13.44 -31.27
C GLU A 331 -63.01 -12.74 -30.42
N GLU A 332 -63.64 -13.43 -29.46
CA GLU A 332 -64.73 -12.91 -28.62
C GLU A 332 -64.20 -12.34 -27.28
N LEU A 333 -64.46 -11.07 -26.99
CA LEU A 333 -63.92 -10.39 -25.79
C LEU A 333 -64.93 -10.25 -24.65
N SER A 334 -66.14 -9.74 -24.93
CA SER A 334 -67.27 -9.60 -24.01
C SER A 334 -68.42 -8.92 -24.77
N ASP A 335 -69.66 -9.09 -24.32
CA ASP A 335 -70.82 -8.33 -24.80
C ASP A 335 -70.96 -6.96 -24.11
N ASP A 336 -70.19 -6.72 -23.03
CA ASP A 336 -70.19 -5.45 -22.28
C ASP A 336 -69.06 -4.50 -22.77
N PRO A 337 -69.41 -3.32 -23.32
CA PRO A 337 -68.46 -2.32 -23.82
C PRO A 337 -67.41 -1.84 -22.79
N ASP A 338 -67.79 -1.70 -21.52
CA ASP A 338 -66.88 -1.22 -20.47
C ASP A 338 -65.85 -2.29 -20.07
N ASP A 339 -66.22 -3.56 -20.19
CA ASP A 339 -65.32 -4.68 -19.95
C ASP A 339 -64.38 -4.92 -21.14
N ILE A 340 -64.86 -4.72 -22.38
CA ILE A 340 -64.01 -4.72 -23.57
C ILE A 340 -62.88 -3.70 -23.42
N ALA A 341 -63.19 -2.43 -23.14
CA ALA A 341 -62.17 -1.37 -23.03
C ALA A 341 -61.07 -1.68 -22.00
N LYS A 342 -61.42 -2.26 -20.85
CA LYS A 342 -60.46 -2.68 -19.81
C LYS A 342 -59.59 -3.85 -20.27
N VAL A 343 -60.19 -4.85 -20.93
CA VAL A 343 -59.46 -6.01 -21.46
C VAL A 343 -58.48 -5.55 -22.55
N LEU A 344 -58.89 -4.64 -23.42
CA LEU A 344 -58.04 -4.09 -24.47
C LEU A 344 -56.82 -3.33 -23.92
N LEU A 345 -57.03 -2.48 -22.90
CA LEU A 345 -55.93 -1.77 -22.24
C LEU A 345 -54.95 -2.73 -21.57
N LYS A 346 -55.46 -3.80 -20.96
CA LYS A 346 -54.65 -4.84 -20.33
C LYS A 346 -53.83 -5.62 -21.37
N LEU A 347 -54.44 -6.02 -22.48
CA LEU A 347 -53.77 -6.70 -23.60
C LEU A 347 -52.67 -5.83 -24.18
N ARG A 348 -52.95 -4.54 -24.42
CA ARG A 348 -51.96 -3.56 -24.86
C ARG A 348 -50.72 -3.54 -23.97
N HIS A 349 -50.92 -3.37 -22.67
CA HIS A 349 -49.82 -3.36 -21.71
C HIS A 349 -49.05 -4.68 -21.69
N GLN A 350 -49.72 -5.82 -21.84
CA GLN A 350 -49.07 -7.13 -21.89
C GLN A 350 -48.22 -7.31 -23.15
N CYS A 351 -48.70 -6.83 -24.31
CA CYS A 351 -47.96 -6.85 -25.57
C CYS A 351 -46.76 -5.90 -25.54
N GLU A 352 -46.95 -4.65 -25.10
CA GLU A 352 -45.86 -3.66 -25.00
C GLU A 352 -44.75 -4.17 -24.06
N ARG A 353 -45.11 -4.75 -22.92
CA ARG A 353 -44.14 -5.38 -22.01
C ARG A 353 -43.43 -6.59 -22.62
N ALA A 354 -44.16 -7.44 -23.33
CA ALA A 354 -43.55 -8.61 -23.99
C ALA A 354 -42.55 -8.18 -25.07
N LEU A 355 -42.89 -7.19 -25.89
CA LEU A 355 -42.00 -6.63 -26.91
C LEU A 355 -40.76 -5.97 -26.30
N GLU A 356 -40.93 -5.22 -25.21
CA GLU A 356 -39.80 -4.62 -24.49
C GLU A 356 -38.86 -5.69 -23.95
N ASN A 357 -39.41 -6.74 -23.32
CA ASN A 357 -38.60 -7.85 -22.81
C ASN A 357 -37.86 -8.60 -23.93
N ILE A 358 -38.49 -8.78 -25.10
CA ILE A 358 -37.81 -9.36 -26.27
C ILE A 358 -36.66 -8.46 -26.73
N ASN A 359 -36.90 -7.16 -26.87
CA ASN A 359 -35.86 -6.21 -27.29
C ASN A 359 -34.69 -6.19 -26.31
N GLN A 360 -34.96 -6.19 -25.00
CA GLN A 360 -33.91 -6.25 -23.99
C GLN A 360 -33.11 -7.54 -24.10
N SER A 361 -33.78 -8.69 -24.22
CA SER A 361 -33.09 -9.98 -24.36
C SER A 361 -32.24 -10.05 -25.65
N ILE A 362 -32.71 -9.48 -26.76
CA ILE A 362 -31.93 -9.37 -28.01
C ILE A 362 -30.69 -8.51 -27.79
N ASN A 363 -30.83 -7.35 -27.13
CA ASN A 363 -29.70 -6.46 -26.84
C ASN A 363 -28.67 -7.14 -25.93
N ASP A 364 -29.13 -7.83 -24.89
CA ASP A 364 -28.27 -8.60 -23.98
C ASP A 364 -27.51 -9.70 -24.74
N GLY A 365 -28.21 -10.46 -25.60
CA GLY A 365 -27.59 -11.48 -26.45
C GLY A 365 -26.53 -10.89 -27.39
N ARG A 366 -26.83 -9.77 -28.05
CA ARG A 366 -25.89 -9.07 -28.96
C ARG A 366 -24.65 -8.57 -28.21
N ALA A 367 -24.82 -8.03 -27.00
CA ALA A 367 -23.70 -7.60 -26.18
C ALA A 367 -22.78 -8.78 -25.84
N ILE A 368 -23.34 -9.92 -25.42
CA ILE A 368 -22.56 -11.13 -25.14
C ILE A 368 -21.79 -11.59 -26.37
N VAL A 369 -22.44 -11.67 -27.54
CA VAL A 369 -21.79 -12.06 -28.81
C VAL A 369 -20.63 -11.11 -29.13
N GLU A 370 -20.82 -9.80 -29.02
CA GLU A 370 -19.78 -8.81 -29.30
C GLU A 370 -18.57 -8.98 -28.36
N HIS A 371 -18.81 -9.21 -27.07
CA HIS A 371 -17.73 -9.43 -26.10
C HIS A 371 -16.97 -10.73 -26.37
N VAL A 372 -17.67 -11.82 -26.69
CA VAL A 372 -17.02 -13.11 -26.98
C VAL A 372 -16.22 -13.05 -28.28
N THR A 373 -16.72 -12.38 -29.33
CA THR A 373 -16.00 -12.20 -30.60
C THR A 373 -14.81 -11.26 -30.48
N ARG A 374 -14.90 -10.18 -29.70
CA ARG A 374 -13.77 -9.27 -29.47
C ARG A 374 -12.61 -9.96 -28.76
N GLY A 375 -12.91 -10.93 -27.89
CA GLY A 375 -11.93 -11.66 -27.10
C GLY A 375 -11.32 -12.90 -27.76
N THR A 376 -11.78 -13.33 -28.94
CA THR A 376 -11.31 -14.58 -29.55
C THR A 376 -10.63 -14.40 -30.90
N GLN A 377 -9.34 -14.76 -30.95
CA GLN A 377 -8.62 -15.05 -32.21
C GLN A 377 -8.76 -16.53 -32.62
N ASP A 378 -9.42 -17.37 -31.82
CA ASP A 378 -9.36 -18.84 -31.93
C ASP A 378 -10.75 -19.50 -31.99
N VAL A 379 -10.83 -20.62 -32.71
CA VAL A 379 -12.03 -21.24 -33.32
C VAL A 379 -12.97 -21.97 -32.32
N LYS A 380 -12.72 -21.92 -31.00
CA LYS A 380 -13.41 -22.79 -30.02
C LYS A 380 -14.70 -22.21 -29.43
N THR A 381 -14.86 -20.89 -29.42
CA THR A 381 -16.09 -20.17 -29.02
C THR A 381 -17.14 -20.09 -30.12
N THR A 382 -16.80 -20.53 -31.34
CA THR A 382 -17.67 -20.40 -32.50
C THR A 382 -19.03 -21.04 -32.27
N GLY A 383 -19.09 -22.21 -31.61
CA GLY A 383 -20.36 -22.90 -31.38
C GLY A 383 -21.33 -22.19 -30.42
N SER A 384 -20.84 -21.58 -29.34
CA SER A 384 -21.71 -20.83 -28.42
C SER A 384 -22.12 -19.47 -28.99
N CYS A 385 -21.23 -18.81 -29.73
CA CYS A 385 -21.60 -17.62 -30.51
C CYS A 385 -22.66 -17.93 -31.56
N GLU A 386 -22.47 -18.98 -32.37
CA GLU A 386 -23.44 -19.43 -33.38
C GLU A 386 -24.80 -19.73 -32.73
N HIS A 387 -24.81 -20.39 -31.57
CA HIS A 387 -26.04 -20.67 -30.85
C HIS A 387 -26.72 -19.40 -30.30
N LEU A 388 -25.96 -18.44 -29.78
CA LEU A 388 -26.49 -17.15 -29.36
C LEU A 388 -27.09 -16.38 -30.54
N GLU A 389 -26.42 -16.36 -31.70
CA GLU A 389 -26.91 -15.74 -32.93
C GLU A 389 -28.20 -16.41 -33.44
N GLU A 390 -28.30 -17.74 -33.32
CA GLU A 390 -29.52 -18.50 -33.65
C GLU A 390 -30.68 -18.11 -32.71
N LEU A 391 -30.46 -18.07 -31.40
CA LEU A 391 -31.47 -17.64 -30.43
C LEU A 391 -31.90 -16.19 -30.61
N ILE A 392 -30.96 -15.29 -30.90
CA ILE A 392 -31.26 -13.89 -31.22
C ILE A 392 -32.15 -13.82 -32.46
N SER A 393 -31.84 -14.60 -33.50
CA SER A 393 -32.65 -14.68 -34.73
C SER A 393 -34.05 -15.24 -34.46
N GLU A 394 -34.18 -16.25 -33.57
CA GLU A 394 -35.48 -16.78 -33.15
C GLU A 394 -36.30 -15.71 -32.40
N LEU A 395 -35.69 -14.98 -31.47
CA LEU A 395 -36.33 -13.88 -30.74
C LEU A 395 -36.78 -12.76 -31.68
N GLU A 396 -35.99 -12.42 -32.69
CA GLU A 396 -36.35 -11.45 -33.73
C GLU A 396 -37.55 -11.93 -34.57
N ALA A 397 -37.57 -13.21 -34.95
CA ALA A 397 -38.70 -13.79 -35.65
C ALA A 397 -39.98 -13.75 -34.78
N LYS A 398 -39.87 -14.11 -33.49
CA LYS A 398 -41.00 -14.04 -32.54
C LYS A 398 -41.48 -12.62 -32.31
N LYS A 399 -40.57 -11.64 -32.20
CA LYS A 399 -40.89 -10.22 -32.14
C LYS A 399 -41.73 -9.81 -33.34
N ASN A 400 -41.28 -10.10 -34.56
CA ASN A 400 -41.99 -9.75 -35.78
C ASN A 400 -43.41 -10.37 -35.83
N VAL A 401 -43.54 -11.64 -35.43
CA VAL A 401 -44.84 -12.31 -35.37
C VAL A 401 -45.76 -11.67 -34.33
N LEU A 402 -45.25 -11.34 -33.15
CA LEU A 402 -46.01 -10.70 -32.09
C LEU A 402 -46.43 -9.27 -32.48
N GLU A 403 -45.54 -8.50 -33.11
CA GLU A 403 -45.84 -7.16 -33.65
C GLU A 403 -46.94 -7.23 -34.70
N MET A 404 -46.89 -8.18 -35.64
CA MET A 404 -47.95 -8.36 -36.62
C MET A 404 -49.27 -8.78 -35.99
N ALA A 405 -49.26 -9.71 -35.03
CA ALA A 405 -50.46 -10.12 -34.31
C ALA A 405 -51.07 -8.96 -33.52
N TRP A 406 -50.22 -8.16 -32.86
CA TRP A 406 -50.63 -6.97 -32.14
C TRP A 406 -51.22 -5.91 -33.06
N MET A 407 -50.59 -5.65 -34.22
CA MET A 407 -51.10 -4.69 -35.21
C MET A 407 -52.48 -5.10 -35.75
N ARG A 408 -52.65 -6.37 -36.15
CA ARG A 408 -53.96 -6.89 -36.59
C ARG A 408 -55.01 -6.76 -35.51
N ARG A 409 -54.67 -7.14 -34.27
CA ARG A 409 -55.61 -7.05 -33.15
C ARG A 409 -55.95 -5.59 -32.87
N ARG A 410 -55.00 -4.67 -32.96
CA ARG A 410 -55.25 -3.22 -32.80
C ARG A 410 -56.17 -2.68 -33.89
N GLU A 411 -55.97 -3.04 -35.15
CA GLU A 411 -56.86 -2.66 -36.25
C GLU A 411 -58.28 -3.21 -36.04
N GLN A 412 -58.40 -4.48 -35.60
CA GLN A 412 -59.69 -5.02 -35.19
C GLN A 412 -60.29 -4.21 -34.03
N MET A 413 -59.53 -3.91 -32.99
CA MET A 413 -60.02 -3.09 -31.86
C MET A 413 -60.54 -1.73 -32.33
N GLU A 414 -59.85 -1.06 -33.26
CA GLU A 414 -60.27 0.22 -33.83
C GLU A 414 -61.58 0.09 -34.61
N LEU A 415 -61.74 -0.97 -35.41
CA LEU A 415 -62.99 -1.25 -36.13
C LEU A 415 -64.15 -1.59 -35.20
N TRP A 416 -63.90 -2.36 -34.14
CA TRP A 416 -64.91 -2.69 -33.11
C TRP A 416 -65.33 -1.45 -32.34
N GLN A 417 -64.38 -0.57 -32.00
CA GLN A 417 -64.68 0.72 -31.38
C GLN A 417 -65.55 1.58 -32.31
N GLN A 418 -65.21 1.65 -33.60
CA GLN A 418 -66.02 2.37 -34.59
C GLN A 418 -67.43 1.79 -34.74
N LEU A 419 -67.56 0.46 -34.74
CA LEU A 419 -68.85 -0.22 -34.80
C LEU A 419 -69.69 0.10 -33.57
N TRP A 420 -69.10 0.08 -32.38
CA TRP A 420 -69.80 0.42 -31.15
C TRP A 420 -70.24 1.88 -31.11
N GLU A 421 -69.37 2.80 -31.53
CA GLU A 421 -69.72 4.22 -31.68
C GLU A 421 -70.90 4.37 -32.65
N PHE A 422 -70.90 3.62 -33.77
CA PHE A 422 -72.00 3.58 -34.72
C PHE A 422 -73.30 2.97 -34.15
N GLU A 423 -73.24 1.86 -33.43
CA GLU A 423 -74.41 1.21 -32.80
C GLU A 423 -75.03 2.11 -31.75
N ARG A 424 -74.21 2.71 -30.88
CA ARG A 424 -74.65 3.68 -29.88
C ARG A 424 -75.35 4.88 -30.53
N ASP A 425 -74.74 5.44 -31.57
CA ASP A 425 -75.30 6.58 -32.30
C ASP A 425 -76.58 6.19 -33.06
N GLY A 426 -76.65 4.97 -33.59
CA GLY A 426 -77.82 4.39 -34.27
C GLY A 426 -79.00 4.13 -33.31
N GLU A 427 -78.75 3.58 -32.13
CA GLU A 427 -79.76 3.42 -31.08
C GLU A 427 -80.34 4.76 -30.68
N GLN A 428 -79.49 5.78 -30.47
CA GLN A 428 -79.95 7.15 -30.18
C GLN A 428 -80.87 7.68 -31.28
N VAL A 429 -80.54 7.47 -32.56
CA VAL A 429 -81.39 7.87 -33.70
C VAL A 429 -82.70 7.07 -33.74
N SER A 430 -82.69 5.78 -33.43
CA SER A 430 -83.92 4.95 -33.36
C SER A 430 -84.87 5.42 -32.26
N VAL A 431 -84.32 5.78 -31.10
CA VAL A 431 -85.09 6.30 -29.96
C VAL A 431 -85.65 7.67 -30.33
N LEU A 432 -84.84 8.55 -30.93
CA LEU A 432 -85.31 9.86 -31.40
C LEU A 432 -86.41 9.74 -32.45
N THR A 433 -86.30 8.82 -33.41
CA THR A 433 -87.32 8.59 -34.44
C THR A 433 -88.60 8.00 -33.87
N LEU A 434 -88.54 7.05 -32.91
CA LEU A 434 -89.71 6.56 -32.19
C LEU A 434 -90.40 7.67 -31.39
N VAL A 435 -89.62 8.51 -30.70
CA VAL A 435 -90.15 9.68 -29.99
C VAL A 435 -90.84 10.64 -30.96
N ILE A 436 -90.24 10.93 -32.11
CA ILE A 436 -90.86 11.76 -33.16
C ILE A 436 -92.14 11.11 -33.71
N LEU A 437 -92.15 9.80 -33.98
CA LEU A 437 -93.33 9.07 -34.46
C LEU A 437 -94.46 9.08 -33.42
N ILE A 438 -94.15 8.90 -32.14
CA ILE A 438 -95.10 9.03 -31.03
C ILE A 438 -95.66 10.45 -30.95
N ILE A 439 -94.83 11.47 -31.15
CA ILE A 439 -95.26 12.87 -31.19
C ILE A 439 -96.21 13.10 -32.38
N LEU A 440 -95.88 12.59 -33.57
CA LEU A 440 -96.71 12.69 -34.77
C LEU A 440 -98.04 11.96 -34.63
N LEU A 441 -98.05 10.74 -34.08
CA LEU A 441 -99.27 9.97 -33.81
C LEU A 441 -100.15 10.66 -32.76
N LYS A 442 -99.57 11.19 -31.68
CA LYS A 442 -100.31 11.97 -30.67
C LYS A 442 -100.92 13.25 -31.27
N SER A 443 -100.21 13.91 -32.18
CA SER A 443 -100.72 15.08 -32.93
C SER A 443 -101.91 14.72 -33.82
N GLN A 444 -101.83 13.59 -34.54
CA GLN A 444 -102.88 13.12 -35.44
C GLN A 444 -104.16 12.72 -34.68
N HIS A 445 -104.02 12.04 -33.55
CA HIS A 445 -105.13 11.72 -32.66
C HIS A 445 -105.75 12.96 -32.02
N LYS A 446 -104.95 13.99 -31.68
CA LYS A 446 -105.46 15.26 -31.16
C LYS A 446 -106.27 16.03 -32.20
N CYS A 447 -105.82 16.08 -33.46
CA CYS A 447 -106.60 16.67 -34.55
C CYS A 447 -107.93 15.93 -34.82
N GLN A 448 -107.94 14.59 -34.74
CA GLN A 448 -109.19 13.81 -34.86
C GLN A 448 -110.14 14.04 -33.69
N PHE A 449 -109.61 14.15 -32.47
CA PHE A 449 -110.40 14.42 -31.27
C PHE A 449 -111.01 15.83 -31.30
N ASP A 450 -110.23 16.86 -31.65
CA ASP A 450 -110.72 18.24 -31.80
C ASP A 450 -111.78 18.37 -32.92
N SER A 451 -111.67 17.54 -33.96
CA SER A 451 -112.66 17.45 -35.05
C SER A 451 -113.96 16.75 -34.59
N MET A 452 -113.87 15.67 -33.79
CA MET A 452 -115.04 15.02 -33.18
C MET A 452 -115.70 15.91 -32.11
N GLU A 453 -114.93 16.65 -31.32
CA GLU A 453 -115.45 17.54 -30.28
C GLU A 453 -116.14 18.78 -30.88
N LYS A 454 -115.66 19.31 -32.01
CA LYS A 454 -116.40 20.30 -32.82
C LYS A 454 -117.72 19.75 -33.32
N ASN A 455 -117.76 18.51 -33.84
CA ASN A 455 -119.00 17.89 -34.29
C ASN A 455 -119.99 17.64 -33.14
N LEU A 456 -119.52 17.23 -31.96
CA LEU A 456 -120.37 17.04 -30.78
C LEU A 456 -120.88 18.37 -30.19
N ASN A 457 -120.08 19.44 -30.19
CA ASN A 457 -120.52 20.75 -29.72
C ASN A 457 -121.49 21.45 -30.68
N ILE A 458 -121.47 21.11 -31.98
CA ILE A 458 -122.51 21.57 -32.92
C ILE A 458 -123.88 20.94 -32.59
N HIS A 459 -123.93 19.73 -32.04
CA HIS A 459 -125.19 19.07 -31.65
C HIS A 459 -125.73 19.43 -30.25
N ARG A 460 -124.94 20.06 -29.37
CA ARG A 460 -125.42 20.54 -28.05
C ARG A 460 -125.95 21.98 -28.05
N ARG A 461 -125.88 22.69 -29.19
CA ARG A 461 -126.33 24.10 -29.33
C ARG A 461 -127.54 24.26 -30.25
N SER A 462 -128.31 23.20 -30.51
CA SER A 462 -129.57 23.28 -31.25
C SER A 462 -130.71 22.60 -30.54
#